data_AF-A0A8D5U215-F1
#
_entry.id   AF-A0A8D5U215-F1
#
_cell.length_a   1.000
_cell.length_b   1.000
_cell.length_c   1.000
_cell.angle_alpha   90.00
_cell.angle_beta   90.00
_cell.angle_gamma   90.00
#
_symmetry.space_group_name_H-M   'P 1'
#
loop_
_entity.id
_entity.type
_entity.pdbx_description
1 polymer ?
#
loop_
_entity_poly.entity_id
_entity_poly.type
_entity_poly.pdbx_seq_one_letter_code
_entity_poly.pdbx_strand_id
1 'polypeptide(L)'
;MIHFGKVNYTLGFSDPYDSFSPNTPSLIFNNFTPNSSVHFVFVYLYNEYLNATASNTPVRTSLLTEGLVELKTTLPSPIYLLVKEYTTEKWIAGSFFSPSAYEGKPPHINTVLIITGPNGTYMVNGYLFSPMLIQGYSPQYLLVNGLRIPQINSSYEELTEIVQSEIYSK
;
A
#
# COMPACT_ATOMS: atom_id res chain seq x y z
N MET A 1 -12.58 10.74 16.03
CA MET A 1 -13.49 9.62 16.34
C MET A 1 -12.88 8.33 15.81
N ILE A 2 -12.80 7.30 16.64
CA ILE A 2 -12.28 5.97 16.31
C ILE A 2 -13.47 5.14 15.79
N HIS A 3 -14.03 5.52 14.65
CA HIS A 3 -15.32 4.97 14.20
C HIS A 3 -15.23 3.52 13.70
N PHE A 4 -14.05 3.10 13.24
CA PHE A 4 -13.86 1.79 12.61
C PHE A 4 -13.02 0.80 13.43
N GLY A 5 -12.09 1.31 14.23
CA GLY A 5 -11.26 0.51 15.14
C GLY A 5 -9.95 1.21 15.46
N LYS A 6 -9.12 0.55 16.25
CA LYS A 6 -7.80 1.06 16.65
C LYS A 6 -6.71 0.45 15.76
N VAL A 7 -5.96 1.29 15.07
CA VAL A 7 -4.74 0.90 14.34
C VAL A 7 -3.54 1.14 15.24
N ASN A 8 -2.65 0.15 15.35
CA ASN A 8 -1.34 0.32 15.98
C ASN A 8 -0.27 0.36 14.90
N TYR A 9 0.68 1.29 15.03
CA TYR A 9 1.73 1.52 14.04
C TYR A 9 3.04 1.94 14.69
N THR A 10 4.13 1.82 13.95
CA THR A 10 5.44 2.42 14.23
C THR A 10 5.79 3.45 13.15
N LEU A 11 6.63 4.42 13.51
CA LEU A 11 7.16 5.41 12.56
C LEU A 11 8.40 4.81 11.89
N GLY A 12 8.56 5.10 10.59
CA GLY A 12 9.71 4.65 9.81
C GLY A 12 10.01 5.59 8.66
N PHE A 13 10.95 5.15 7.82
CA PHE A 13 11.34 5.83 6.59
C PHE A 13 11.55 4.79 5.47
N SER A 14 11.56 5.23 4.22
CA SER A 14 12.08 4.44 3.09
C SER A 14 13.61 4.37 3.13
N ASP A 15 14.17 3.48 2.29
CA ASP A 15 15.62 3.32 2.14
C ASP A 15 16.33 4.69 2.01
N PRO A 16 17.26 5.03 2.92
CA PRO A 16 18.01 6.27 2.85
C PRO A 16 18.90 6.38 1.60
N TYR A 17 19.19 5.27 0.94
CA TYR A 17 20.02 5.19 -0.26
C TYR A 17 19.21 5.12 -1.57
N ASP A 18 17.87 5.18 -1.51
CA ASP A 18 17.04 5.24 -2.71
C ASP A 18 17.38 6.50 -3.54
N SER A 19 17.46 6.34 -4.86
CA SER A 19 17.90 7.44 -5.74
C SER A 19 16.79 8.43 -6.10
N PHE A 20 15.52 8.07 -5.91
CA PHE A 20 14.37 8.89 -6.32
C PHE A 20 13.67 9.57 -5.13
N SER A 21 13.56 8.88 -4.01
CA SER A 21 12.76 9.26 -2.84
C SER A 21 13.38 8.74 -1.52
N PRO A 22 14.65 9.09 -1.23
CA PRO A 22 15.30 8.67 0.00
C PRO A 22 14.66 9.33 1.22
N ASN A 23 14.62 8.59 2.34
CA ASN A 23 14.08 9.05 3.62
C ASN A 23 12.63 9.56 3.52
N THR A 24 11.82 8.93 2.68
CA THR A 24 10.38 9.19 2.64
C THR A 24 9.77 8.72 3.96
N PRO A 25 9.11 9.60 4.73
CA PRO A 25 8.49 9.21 6.00
C PRO A 25 7.38 8.18 5.78
N SER A 26 7.29 7.18 6.67
CA SER A 26 6.33 6.08 6.57
C SER A 26 5.72 5.70 7.91
N LEU A 27 4.60 4.97 7.83
CA LEU A 27 3.96 4.28 8.96
C LEU A 27 3.96 2.79 8.66
N ILE A 28 4.42 1.99 9.62
CA ILE A 28 4.37 0.53 9.56
C ILE A 28 3.23 0.09 10.47
N PHE A 29 2.17 -0.46 9.88
CA PHE A 29 0.98 -0.92 10.59
C PHE A 29 1.21 -2.30 11.18
N ASN A 30 1.13 -2.39 12.49
CA ASN A 30 1.44 -3.62 13.23
C ASN A 30 0.20 -4.49 13.40
N ASN A 31 -0.93 -3.87 13.72
CA ASN A 31 -2.21 -4.55 13.84
C ASN A 31 -3.37 -3.56 13.82
N PHE A 32 -4.58 -4.12 13.65
CA PHE A 32 -5.84 -3.41 13.73
C PHE A 32 -6.79 -4.16 14.65
N THR A 33 -7.42 -3.45 15.58
CA THR A 33 -8.49 -3.97 16.44
C THR A 33 -9.82 -3.36 15.98
N PRO A 34 -10.69 -4.13 15.30
CA PRO A 34 -11.98 -3.61 14.84
C PRO A 34 -12.89 -3.24 16.01
N ASN A 35 -13.66 -2.17 15.85
CA ASN A 35 -14.84 -1.88 16.68
C ASN A 35 -16.10 -1.69 15.82
N SER A 36 -16.03 -2.11 14.56
CA SER A 36 -17.05 -2.00 13.53
C SER A 36 -17.02 -3.24 12.61
N SER A 37 -17.81 -3.25 11.54
CA SER A 37 -17.77 -4.29 10.50
C SER A 37 -16.60 -4.17 9.53
N VAL A 38 -15.74 -3.16 9.66
CA VAL A 38 -14.57 -2.98 8.80
C VAL A 38 -13.40 -3.83 9.33
N HIS A 39 -12.70 -4.50 8.42
CA HIS A 39 -11.50 -5.29 8.73
C HIS A 39 -10.33 -4.80 7.87
N PHE A 40 -9.18 -4.56 8.48
CA PHE A 40 -7.96 -4.19 7.78
C PHE A 40 -6.97 -5.35 7.81
N VAL A 41 -6.40 -5.68 6.64
CA VAL A 41 -5.32 -6.65 6.47
C VAL A 41 -4.11 -5.91 5.93
N PHE A 42 -2.99 -5.96 6.64
CA PHE A 42 -1.72 -5.41 6.20
C PHE A 42 -0.81 -6.57 5.78
N VAL A 43 -0.30 -6.52 4.56
CA VAL A 43 0.65 -7.53 4.05
C VAL A 43 1.92 -6.81 3.63
N TYR A 44 3.01 -7.05 4.36
CA TYR A 44 4.34 -6.55 4.02
C TYR A 44 5.13 -7.66 3.35
N LEU A 45 5.59 -7.41 2.13
CA LEU A 45 6.28 -8.44 1.32
C LEU A 45 7.79 -8.41 1.52
N TYR A 46 8.37 -7.20 1.60
CA TYR A 46 9.81 -6.99 1.54
C TYR A 46 10.28 -6.06 2.66
N ASN A 47 11.58 -6.11 2.96
CA ASN A 47 12.23 -5.11 3.79
C ASN A 47 12.46 -3.80 3.02
N GLU A 48 12.94 -2.77 3.71
CA GLU A 48 13.16 -1.43 3.15
C GLU A 48 14.16 -1.41 1.97
N TYR A 49 15.15 -2.32 1.97
CA TYR A 49 16.20 -2.40 0.96
C TYR A 49 15.85 -3.28 -0.24
N LEU A 50 14.64 -3.84 -0.29
CA LEU A 50 14.17 -4.76 -1.34
C LEU A 50 15.15 -5.92 -1.61
N ASN A 51 15.78 -6.45 -0.56
CA ASN A 51 16.73 -7.57 -0.67
C ASN A 51 16.37 -8.77 0.23
N ALA A 52 15.36 -8.61 1.07
CA ALA A 52 14.84 -9.62 1.97
C ALA A 52 13.31 -9.53 2.07
N THR A 53 12.68 -10.56 2.62
CA THR A 53 11.27 -10.52 3.04
C THR A 53 11.05 -9.46 4.12
N ALA A 54 9.79 -9.13 4.43
CA ALA A 54 9.47 -8.21 5.53
C ALA A 54 10.00 -8.66 6.90
N SER A 55 10.26 -9.96 7.08
CA SER A 55 10.90 -10.54 8.28
C SER A 55 12.43 -10.59 8.20
N ASN A 56 13.04 -9.88 7.24
CA ASN A 56 14.49 -9.85 6.97
C ASN A 56 15.09 -11.21 6.60
N THR A 57 14.31 -12.12 6.00
CA THR A 57 14.84 -13.35 5.40
C THR A 57 15.35 -13.05 3.98
N PRO A 58 16.63 -13.27 3.65
CA PRO A 58 17.17 -12.91 2.34
C PRO A 58 16.40 -13.55 1.17
N VAL A 59 16.08 -12.74 0.16
CA VAL A 59 15.41 -13.21 -1.07
C VAL A 59 16.43 -13.94 -1.93
N ARG A 60 16.13 -15.20 -2.28
CA ARG A 60 17.07 -16.07 -3.02
C ARG A 60 16.75 -16.24 -4.50
N THR A 61 15.54 -15.89 -4.90
CA THR A 61 15.04 -16.04 -6.27
C THR A 61 14.83 -14.68 -6.93
N SER A 62 13.59 -14.19 -6.94
CA SER A 62 13.22 -12.84 -7.35
C SER A 62 12.19 -12.27 -6.38
N LEU A 63 12.17 -10.96 -6.20
CA LEU A 63 11.15 -10.30 -5.36
C LEU A 63 9.74 -10.61 -5.83
N LEU A 64 9.51 -10.63 -7.16
CA LEU A 64 8.21 -10.99 -7.73
C LEU A 64 7.75 -12.38 -7.29
N THR A 65 8.63 -13.38 -7.39
CA THR A 65 8.30 -14.76 -7.00
C THR A 65 7.99 -14.85 -5.51
N GLU A 66 8.86 -14.32 -4.66
CA GLU A 66 8.66 -14.37 -3.20
C GLU A 66 7.40 -13.60 -2.78
N GLY A 67 7.16 -12.42 -3.37
CA GLY A 67 5.97 -11.62 -3.08
C GLY A 67 4.67 -12.30 -3.49
N LEU A 68 4.63 -12.95 -4.67
CA LEU A 68 3.45 -13.70 -5.10
C LEU A 68 3.20 -14.94 -4.23
N VAL A 69 4.25 -15.59 -3.71
CA VAL A 69 4.11 -16.71 -2.75
C VAL A 69 3.49 -16.20 -1.46
N GLU A 70 4.04 -15.14 -0.88
CA GLU A 70 3.54 -14.53 0.37
C GLU A 70 2.08 -14.06 0.23
N LEU A 71 1.74 -13.38 -0.86
CA LEU A 71 0.36 -12.96 -1.12
C LEU A 71 -0.60 -14.15 -1.24
N LYS A 72 -0.18 -15.23 -1.91
CA LYS A 72 -1.00 -16.43 -2.08
C LYS A 72 -1.25 -17.16 -0.75
N THR A 73 -0.29 -17.13 0.17
CA THR A 73 -0.43 -17.75 1.50
C THR A 73 -1.23 -16.89 2.46
N THR A 74 -1.21 -15.57 2.28
CA THR A 74 -1.76 -14.63 3.25
C THR A 74 -3.16 -14.12 2.88
N LEU A 75 -3.49 -14.01 1.58
CA LEU A 75 -4.76 -13.45 1.13
C LEU A 75 -5.76 -14.52 0.67
N PRO A 76 -7.08 -14.26 0.79
CA PRO A 76 -8.10 -15.07 0.14
C PRO A 76 -7.86 -15.15 -1.38
N SER A 77 -8.12 -16.32 -1.98
CA SER A 77 -7.82 -16.58 -3.39
C SER A 77 -8.36 -15.52 -4.37
N PRO A 78 -9.59 -14.99 -4.23
CA PRO A 78 -10.08 -13.95 -5.14
C PRO A 78 -9.24 -12.65 -5.07
N ILE A 79 -8.83 -12.24 -3.87
CA ILE A 79 -8.03 -11.04 -3.65
C ILE A 79 -6.61 -11.23 -4.19
N TYR A 80 -6.00 -12.39 -3.94
CA TYR A 80 -4.70 -12.74 -4.50
C TYR A 80 -4.70 -12.70 -6.04
N LEU A 81 -5.72 -13.27 -6.68
CA LEU A 81 -5.82 -13.30 -8.14
C LEU A 81 -5.94 -11.88 -8.73
N LEU A 82 -6.71 -11.00 -8.09
CA LEU A 82 -6.79 -9.58 -8.47
C LEU A 82 -5.42 -8.90 -8.38
N VAL A 83 -4.71 -9.05 -7.26
CA VAL A 83 -3.38 -8.45 -7.11
C VAL A 83 -2.44 -8.98 -8.19
N LYS A 84 -2.40 -10.30 -8.42
CA LYS A 84 -1.55 -10.91 -9.44
C LYS A 84 -1.86 -10.38 -10.84
N GLU A 85 -3.12 -10.39 -11.26
CA GLU A 85 -3.54 -9.94 -12.59
C GLU A 85 -3.16 -8.47 -12.82
N TYR A 86 -3.57 -7.58 -11.90
CA TYR A 86 -3.40 -6.14 -12.11
C TYR A 86 -1.98 -5.63 -11.87
N THR A 87 -1.13 -6.36 -11.15
CA THR A 87 0.28 -5.97 -10.96
C THR A 87 1.24 -6.61 -11.96
N THR A 88 0.95 -7.82 -12.45
CA THR A 88 1.92 -8.60 -13.26
C THR A 88 1.47 -8.89 -14.69
N GLU A 89 0.19 -8.72 -15.02
CA GLU A 89 -0.35 -9.13 -16.33
C GLU A 89 -0.94 -7.93 -17.09
N LYS A 90 -1.74 -7.09 -16.43
CA LYS A 90 -2.33 -5.90 -17.05
C LYS A 90 -1.34 -4.75 -17.10
N TRP A 91 -1.35 -4.03 -18.20
CA TRP A 91 -0.60 -2.79 -18.33
C TRP A 91 -1.28 -1.68 -17.56
N ILE A 92 -0.49 -0.82 -16.92
CA ILE A 92 -1.00 0.42 -16.35
C ILE A 92 -1.44 1.31 -17.52
N ALA A 93 -2.64 1.88 -17.46
CA ALA A 93 -3.07 2.86 -18.45
C ALA A 93 -2.23 4.15 -18.33
N GLY A 94 -1.84 4.75 -19.45
CA GLY A 94 -1.00 5.95 -19.50
C GLY A 94 0.28 5.74 -20.34
N SER A 95 1.32 6.54 -20.09
CA SER A 95 2.61 6.48 -20.81
C SER A 95 3.48 5.27 -20.45
N PHE A 96 2.97 4.33 -19.66
CA PHE A 96 3.67 3.11 -19.26
C PHE A 96 3.17 1.95 -20.13
N PHE A 97 4.10 1.16 -20.68
CA PHE A 97 3.80 0.06 -21.60
C PHE A 97 4.13 -1.31 -20.97
N SER A 98 4.06 -1.40 -19.64
CA SER A 98 4.31 -2.64 -18.92
C SER A 98 3.44 -2.76 -17.65
N PRO A 99 3.30 -3.97 -17.09
CA PRO A 99 2.64 -4.15 -15.79
C PRO A 99 3.42 -3.46 -14.66
N SER A 100 2.70 -2.96 -13.66
CA SER A 100 3.27 -2.13 -12.59
C SER A 100 4.45 -2.77 -11.86
N ALA A 101 4.44 -4.10 -11.71
CA ALA A 101 5.48 -4.81 -10.98
C ALA A 101 6.85 -4.83 -11.70
N TYR A 102 6.89 -4.47 -12.99
CA TYR A 102 8.13 -4.40 -13.78
C TYR A 102 8.69 -2.99 -13.93
N GLU A 103 7.98 -1.95 -13.48
CA GLU A 103 8.44 -0.56 -13.53
C GLU A 103 9.45 -0.25 -12.42
N GLY A 104 9.36 -0.96 -11.28
CA GLY A 104 10.31 -0.87 -10.17
C GLY A 104 11.67 -1.48 -10.52
N LYS A 105 12.76 -0.92 -9.95
CA LYS A 105 14.12 -1.45 -10.09
C LYS A 105 14.70 -1.75 -8.70
N PRO A 106 14.86 -3.03 -8.31
CA PRO A 106 14.52 -4.26 -9.04
C PRO A 106 13.00 -4.49 -9.22
N PRO A 107 12.53 -5.33 -10.17
CA PRO A 107 11.12 -5.67 -10.32
C PRO A 107 10.53 -6.33 -9.07
N HIS A 108 9.38 -5.86 -8.59
CA HIS A 108 8.72 -6.32 -7.36
C HIS A 108 7.24 -5.95 -7.37
N ILE A 109 6.42 -6.61 -6.54
CA ILE A 109 5.02 -6.21 -6.39
C ILE A 109 4.97 -4.86 -5.68
N ASN A 110 4.46 -3.84 -6.36
CA ASN A 110 4.33 -2.50 -5.81
C ASN A 110 3.16 -2.43 -4.80
N THR A 111 3.01 -1.29 -4.12
CA THR A 111 1.92 -1.08 -3.16
C THR A 111 0.55 -1.21 -3.83
N VAL A 112 -0.32 -2.00 -3.23
CA VAL A 112 -1.72 -2.18 -3.65
C VAL A 112 -2.65 -1.97 -2.46
N LEU A 113 -3.71 -1.20 -2.65
CA LEU A 113 -4.83 -1.08 -1.72
C LEU A 113 -6.08 -1.67 -2.39
N ILE A 114 -6.73 -2.61 -1.71
CA ILE A 114 -8.02 -3.17 -2.15
C ILE A 114 -9.05 -2.88 -1.07
N ILE A 115 -10.18 -2.32 -1.49
CA ILE A 115 -11.36 -2.09 -0.66
C ILE A 115 -12.48 -2.91 -1.28
N THR A 116 -13.07 -3.82 -0.50
CA THR A 116 -14.12 -4.73 -0.98
C THR A 116 -15.30 -4.73 -0.03
N GLY A 117 -16.50 -4.78 -0.58
CA GLY A 117 -17.75 -4.73 0.16
C GLY A 117 -18.92 -5.28 -0.65
N PRO A 118 -20.16 -5.21 -0.13
CA PRO A 118 -21.35 -5.70 -0.82
C PRO A 118 -21.60 -5.05 -2.19
N ASN A 119 -21.10 -3.82 -2.39
CA ASN A 119 -21.37 -3.01 -3.58
C ASN A 119 -20.28 -3.13 -4.65
N GLY A 120 -19.15 -3.78 -4.34
CA GLY A 120 -18.10 -4.02 -5.31
C GLY A 120 -16.72 -4.14 -4.70
N THR A 121 -15.73 -3.89 -5.55
CA THR A 121 -14.32 -3.88 -5.18
C THR A 121 -13.62 -2.76 -5.90
N TYR A 122 -12.96 -1.90 -5.13
CA TYR A 122 -12.09 -0.84 -5.60
C TYR A 122 -10.63 -1.23 -5.35
N MET A 123 -9.75 -0.88 -6.29
CA MET A 123 -8.33 -1.17 -6.21
C MET A 123 -7.50 0.06 -6.61
N VAL A 124 -6.54 0.41 -5.77
CA VAL A 124 -5.43 1.31 -6.10
C VAL A 124 -4.20 0.47 -6.34
N ASN A 125 -3.56 0.66 -7.49
CA ASN A 125 -2.30 0.02 -7.83
C ASN A 125 -1.20 1.09 -7.96
N GLY A 126 -0.39 1.24 -6.91
CA GLY A 126 0.63 2.29 -6.79
C GLY A 126 0.33 3.28 -5.67
N TYR A 127 0.90 4.48 -5.77
CA TYR A 127 0.72 5.56 -4.80
C TYR A 127 -0.46 6.47 -5.17
N LEU A 128 -1.19 6.96 -4.17
CA LEU A 128 -2.28 7.95 -4.36
C LEU A 128 -1.77 9.36 -4.64
N PHE A 129 -0.54 9.66 -4.23
CA PHE A 129 0.17 10.91 -4.50
C PHE A 129 1.68 10.64 -4.56
N SER A 130 2.44 11.52 -5.23
CA SER A 130 3.90 11.35 -5.36
C SER A 130 4.60 11.41 -3.99
N PRO A 131 5.39 10.39 -3.60
CA PRO A 131 6.15 10.38 -2.35
C PRO A 131 7.15 11.54 -2.21
N MET A 132 7.66 12.08 -3.33
CA MET A 132 8.57 13.23 -3.33
C MET A 132 7.95 14.47 -2.67
N LEU A 133 6.62 14.59 -2.68
CA LEU A 133 5.91 15.73 -2.09
C LEU A 133 5.99 15.76 -0.56
N ILE A 134 6.29 14.63 0.07
CA ILE A 134 6.39 14.51 1.52
C ILE A 134 7.84 14.30 2.00
N GLN A 135 8.80 14.38 1.08
CA GLN A 135 10.21 14.24 1.40
C GLN A 135 10.66 15.37 2.34
N GLY A 136 11.44 14.99 3.38
CA GLY A 136 11.99 15.94 4.36
C GLY A 136 11.06 16.29 5.52
N TYR A 137 9.77 15.91 5.49
CA TYR A 137 8.92 15.96 6.68
C TYR A 137 9.24 14.80 7.62
N SER A 138 9.08 15.02 8.93
CA SER A 138 9.11 13.92 9.89
C SER A 138 7.78 13.16 9.88
N PRO A 139 7.77 11.84 10.16
CA PRO A 139 6.54 11.07 10.28
C PRO A 139 5.56 11.67 11.30
N GLN A 140 6.08 12.19 12.41
CA GLN A 140 5.27 12.85 13.44
C GLN A 140 4.62 14.15 12.92
N TYR A 141 5.33 14.94 12.11
CA TYR A 141 4.76 16.14 11.52
C TYR A 141 3.61 15.80 10.58
N LEU A 142 3.77 14.79 9.72
CA LEU A 142 2.74 14.35 8.78
C LEU A 142 1.52 13.77 9.48
N LEU A 143 1.69 13.04 10.58
CA LEU A 143 0.55 12.55 11.36
C LEU A 143 -0.33 13.68 11.89
N VAL A 144 0.26 14.83 12.24
CA VAL A 144 -0.46 15.97 12.81
C VAL A 144 -0.96 16.93 11.73
N ASN A 145 -0.21 17.10 10.65
CA ASN A 145 -0.44 18.17 9.65
C ASN A 145 -0.72 17.64 8.25
N GLY A 146 -0.71 16.32 8.02
CA GLY A 146 -0.79 15.72 6.69
C GLY A 146 -2.01 16.15 5.88
N LEU A 147 -3.19 16.26 6.51
CA LEU A 147 -4.41 16.74 5.86
C LEU A 147 -4.38 18.24 5.49
N ARG A 148 -3.35 18.98 5.88
CA ARG A 148 -3.11 20.35 5.39
C ARG A 148 -2.29 20.38 4.10
N ILE A 149 -1.73 19.25 3.69
CA ILE A 149 -1.02 19.09 2.42
C ILE A 149 -2.08 18.73 1.37
N PRO A 150 -2.33 19.60 0.36
CA PRO A 150 -3.48 19.45 -0.54
C PRO A 150 -3.58 18.08 -1.22
N GLN A 151 -2.45 17.51 -1.64
CA GLN A 151 -2.41 16.21 -2.32
C GLN A 151 -2.80 15.06 -1.37
N ILE A 152 -2.33 15.09 -0.12
CA ILE A 152 -2.73 14.10 0.89
C ILE A 152 -4.22 14.24 1.21
N ASN A 153 -4.71 15.49 1.36
CA ASN A 153 -6.11 15.75 1.63
C ASN A 153 -7.02 15.24 0.50
N SER A 154 -6.66 15.50 -0.76
CA SER A 154 -7.41 15.02 -1.92
C SER A 154 -7.46 13.48 -1.95
N SER A 155 -6.35 12.80 -1.70
CA SER A 155 -6.33 11.33 -1.61
C SER A 155 -7.17 10.80 -0.44
N TYR A 156 -7.19 11.52 0.69
CA TYR A 156 -8.02 11.17 1.84
C TYR A 156 -9.51 11.32 1.54
N GLU A 157 -9.91 12.38 0.85
CA GLU A 157 -11.30 12.61 0.43
C GLU A 157 -11.78 11.52 -0.53
N GLU A 158 -10.99 11.20 -1.58
CA GLU A 158 -11.31 10.12 -2.53
C GLU A 158 -11.51 8.76 -1.82
N LEU A 159 -10.58 8.38 -0.94
CA LEU A 159 -10.71 7.14 -0.17
C LEU A 159 -11.93 7.16 0.75
N THR A 160 -12.25 8.30 1.34
CA THR A 160 -13.41 8.44 2.23
C THR A 160 -14.71 8.22 1.46
N GLU A 161 -14.83 8.78 0.26
CA GLU A 161 -16.00 8.59 -0.61
C GLU A 161 -16.18 7.12 -0.99
N ILE A 162 -15.10 6.43 -1.38
CA ILE A 162 -15.13 5.00 -1.73
C ILE A 162 -15.52 4.15 -0.52
N VAL A 163 -14.90 4.38 0.63
CA VAL A 163 -15.24 3.63 1.86
C VAL A 163 -16.71 3.87 2.22
N GLN A 164 -17.22 5.10 2.06
CA GLN A 164 -18.61 5.40 2.32
C GLN A 164 -19.56 4.74 1.32
N SER A 165 -19.24 4.72 0.04
CA SER A 165 -20.08 4.06 -0.97
C SER A 165 -20.12 2.54 -0.74
N GLU A 166 -19.00 1.92 -0.41
CA GLU A 166 -18.92 0.47 -0.18
C GLU A 166 -19.62 0.04 1.13
N ILE A 167 -19.64 0.88 2.16
CA ILE A 167 -20.24 0.55 3.46
C ILE A 167 -21.71 0.98 3.58
N TYR A 168 -22.09 2.15 3.05
CA TYR A 168 -23.35 2.82 3.39
C TYR A 168 -24.34 2.99 2.24
N SER A 169 -24.01 2.61 1.01
CA SER A 169 -25.05 2.60 -0.05
C SER A 169 -26.00 1.43 0.17
N LYS A 170 -27.16 1.76 0.75
CA LYS A 170 -28.40 0.98 0.80
C LYS A 170 -29.46 1.71 0.00
#